data_AF-S2E8M3-F1
#
_entry.id   AF-S2E8M3-F1
#
_cell.length_a   1.000
_cell.length_b   1.000
_cell.length_c   1.000
_cell.angle_alpha   90.00
_cell.angle_beta   90.00
_cell.angle_gamma   90.00
#
_symmetry.space_group_name_H-M   'P 1'
#
loop_
_entity.id
_entity.type
_entity.pdbx_description
1 polymer ?
#
loop_
_entity_poly.entity_id
_entity_poly.type
_entity_poly.pdbx_seq_one_letter_code
_entity_poly.pdbx_strand_id
1 'polypeptide(L)'
;MNNAFADIIPPKKQTALGISSDDISCETGTYKVIRDRTNTPACVKISHVIKFVTSGWAKPIDQKTLESQTKLDATSFGTINKLFTEPVKTQYGKVFTGGAPSGYSFGFEVCASFLRIYVPDVLIKSDSETQRYEIPQNVDPNTCVLSTTFIKASDPNSITVKLLNKGDISKLLSDGEAKIASLQQELDIAKKALGDKSSPDTSQSSKIIELRKQINNEKEDLYRLYFTIYAEPKEKYNIQKLTFTGIPITGESTEIIAVKKSLSAENTFDVVFEACAADKQISLPVVRISSDTETTNVKIGDKISPNTCQMTSTKITSKNPDTIKIDTAGNTDSNKIPNIENQLIQLQKQLNDERNTIRSLIHDTKKSDYNEQLEMHSAKIIELRGQISLLKEQYNQILYRAFRQ
;
A
#
# COMPACT_ATOMS: atom_id res chain seq x y z
N MET A 1 -13.46 14.05 2.68
CA MET A 1 -13.68 13.30 1.43
C MET A 1 -13.72 11.84 1.81
N ASN A 2 -14.87 11.20 1.62
CA ASN A 2 -15.13 9.83 2.05
C ASN A 2 -14.44 8.89 1.06
N ASN A 3 -13.32 8.32 1.48
CA ASN A 3 -12.60 7.31 0.74
C ASN A 3 -13.01 5.95 1.33
N ALA A 4 -14.15 5.42 0.86
CA ALA A 4 -14.39 3.99 0.83
C ALA A 4 -13.88 3.51 -0.53
N PHE A 5 -13.20 2.36 -0.56
CA PHE A 5 -12.51 1.90 -1.76
C PHE A 5 -12.65 0.39 -1.90
N ALA A 6 -13.90 -0.02 -2.09
CA ALA A 6 -14.31 -1.07 -3.01
C ALA A 6 -15.51 -0.56 -3.82
N ASP A 7 -15.50 0.75 -4.06
CA ASP A 7 -16.60 1.48 -4.65
C ASP A 7 -16.62 1.30 -6.17
N ILE A 8 -17.82 1.26 -6.71
CA ILE A 8 -18.06 1.26 -8.14
C ILE A 8 -17.25 2.41 -8.75
N ILE A 9 -16.37 2.09 -9.70
CA ILE A 9 -15.49 3.07 -10.37
C ILE A 9 -16.29 4.35 -10.73
N PRO A 10 -15.77 5.57 -10.50
CA PRO A 10 -16.54 6.79 -10.69
C PRO A 10 -17.25 6.86 -12.05
N PRO A 11 -18.46 7.43 -12.16
CA PRO A 11 -19.23 7.50 -13.40
C PRO A 11 -18.43 7.89 -14.64
N LYS A 12 -17.53 8.88 -14.49
CA LYS A 12 -16.65 9.33 -15.57
C LYS A 12 -15.72 8.22 -16.09
N LYS A 13 -15.21 7.36 -15.22
CA LYS A 13 -14.35 6.22 -15.59
C LYS A 13 -15.18 5.10 -16.24
N GLN A 14 -16.38 4.83 -15.73
CA GLN A 14 -17.31 3.89 -16.36
C GLN A 14 -17.61 4.30 -17.81
N THR A 15 -17.95 5.58 -18.04
CA THR A 15 -18.16 6.10 -19.40
C THR A 15 -16.91 5.99 -20.27
N ALA A 16 -15.72 6.24 -19.71
CA ALA A 16 -14.45 6.10 -20.44
C ALA A 16 -14.12 4.65 -20.82
N LEU A 17 -14.68 3.67 -20.12
CA LEU A 17 -14.59 2.24 -20.44
C LEU A 17 -15.69 1.79 -21.43
N GLY A 18 -16.50 2.71 -21.94
CA GLY A 18 -17.56 2.43 -22.91
C GLY A 18 -18.92 2.08 -22.30
N ILE A 19 -19.08 2.20 -20.98
CA ILE A 19 -20.37 1.96 -20.30
C ILE A 19 -21.32 3.12 -20.63
N SER A 20 -22.55 2.79 -21.05
CA SER A 20 -23.55 3.79 -21.41
C SER A 20 -23.98 4.62 -20.19
N SER A 21 -24.54 5.82 -20.41
CA SER A 21 -24.98 6.68 -19.30
C SER A 21 -26.11 6.04 -18.47
N ASP A 22 -26.91 5.19 -19.12
CA ASP A 22 -28.02 4.47 -18.48
C ASP A 22 -27.53 3.26 -17.67
N ASP A 23 -26.33 2.75 -17.97
CA ASP A 23 -25.73 1.57 -17.33
C ASP A 23 -24.74 1.93 -16.21
N ILE A 24 -24.61 3.22 -15.87
CA ILE A 24 -23.73 3.65 -14.78
C ILE A 24 -24.27 3.14 -13.46
N SER A 25 -23.41 2.47 -12.71
CA SER A 25 -23.67 2.00 -11.35
C SER A 25 -23.12 3.01 -10.33
N CYS A 26 -23.81 3.16 -9.20
CA CYS A 26 -23.44 4.06 -8.12
C CYS A 26 -23.28 3.30 -6.80
N GLU A 27 -22.36 3.78 -5.97
CA GLU A 27 -22.10 3.25 -4.62
C GLU A 27 -23.36 3.27 -3.76
N THR A 28 -23.49 2.32 -2.83
CA THR A 28 -24.60 2.29 -1.86
C THR A 28 -24.63 3.59 -1.04
N GLY A 29 -25.84 4.10 -0.78
CA GLY A 29 -26.06 5.42 -0.20
C GLY A 29 -25.92 6.59 -1.18
N THR A 30 -25.60 6.32 -2.45
CA THR A 30 -25.64 7.29 -3.54
C THR A 30 -26.61 6.88 -4.66
N TYR A 31 -27.22 7.88 -5.28
CA TYR A 31 -28.18 7.74 -6.36
C TYR A 31 -27.58 8.26 -7.66
N LYS A 32 -27.82 7.55 -8.77
CA LYS A 32 -27.43 8.03 -10.10
C LYS A 32 -28.35 9.17 -10.51
N VAL A 33 -27.77 10.35 -10.73
CA VAL A 33 -28.45 11.50 -11.33
C VAL A 33 -27.80 11.88 -12.65
N ILE A 34 -28.59 12.42 -13.57
CA ILE A 34 -28.08 13.03 -14.79
C ILE A 34 -27.98 14.54 -14.56
N ARG A 35 -26.78 15.10 -14.74
CA ARG A 35 -26.56 16.54 -14.65
C ARG A 35 -27.33 17.25 -15.75
N ASP A 36 -28.10 18.28 -15.38
CA ASP A 36 -28.99 18.96 -16.32
C ASP A 36 -28.22 19.66 -17.45
N ARG A 37 -27.14 20.37 -17.11
CA ARG A 37 -26.32 21.14 -18.06
C ARG A 37 -25.46 20.31 -19.01
N THR A 38 -24.88 19.22 -18.51
CA THR A 38 -23.86 18.46 -19.26
C THR A 38 -24.39 17.13 -19.79
N ASN A 39 -25.61 16.75 -19.40
CA ASN A 39 -26.20 15.46 -19.68
C ASN A 39 -25.28 14.27 -19.31
N THR A 40 -24.45 14.46 -18.27
CA THR A 40 -23.53 13.43 -17.80
C THR A 40 -24.01 12.80 -16.49
N PRO A 41 -23.82 11.48 -16.32
CA PRO A 41 -24.16 10.78 -15.10
C PRO A 41 -23.23 11.16 -13.93
N ALA A 42 -23.80 11.25 -12.73
CA ALA A 42 -23.09 11.47 -11.48
C ALA A 42 -23.76 10.69 -10.34
N CYS A 43 -22.97 10.20 -9.39
CA CYS A 43 -23.48 9.59 -8.17
C CYS A 43 -23.50 10.65 -7.06
N VAL A 44 -24.65 10.85 -6.42
CA VAL A 44 -24.82 11.81 -5.34
C VAL A 44 -25.48 11.14 -4.15
N LYS A 45 -25.15 11.56 -2.91
CA LYS A 45 -25.79 11.00 -1.71
C LYS A 45 -27.31 11.08 -1.84
N ILE A 46 -28.01 10.00 -1.50
CA ILE A 46 -29.48 9.88 -1.59
C ILE A 46 -30.16 11.07 -0.87
N SER A 47 -29.65 11.45 0.31
CA SER A 47 -30.13 12.58 1.10
C SER A 47 -30.02 13.95 0.40
N HIS A 48 -29.16 14.08 -0.61
CA HIS A 48 -28.94 15.31 -1.36
C HIS A 48 -29.62 15.33 -2.74
N VAL A 49 -30.21 14.22 -3.18
CA VAL A 49 -30.80 14.10 -4.52
C VAL A 49 -31.89 15.13 -4.73
N ILE A 50 -32.87 15.22 -3.83
CA ILE A 50 -33.98 16.17 -3.93
C ILE A 50 -33.46 17.62 -3.97
N LYS A 51 -32.43 17.93 -3.18
CA LYS A 51 -31.77 19.25 -3.19
C LYS A 51 -31.13 19.55 -4.56
N PHE A 52 -30.46 18.57 -5.16
CA PHE A 52 -29.81 18.77 -6.46
C PHE A 52 -30.81 18.90 -7.62
N VAL A 53 -31.93 18.18 -7.57
CA VAL A 53 -33.02 18.33 -8.55
C VAL A 53 -33.70 19.69 -8.40
N THR A 54 -34.08 20.08 -7.19
CA THR A 54 -34.74 21.38 -6.93
C THR A 54 -33.84 22.58 -7.26
N SER A 55 -32.52 22.45 -7.11
CA SER A 55 -31.55 23.48 -7.51
C SER A 55 -31.29 23.59 -9.02
N GLY A 56 -31.90 22.72 -9.84
CA GLY A 56 -31.67 22.66 -11.29
C GLY A 56 -30.29 22.10 -11.68
N TRP A 57 -29.59 21.45 -10.75
CA TRP A 57 -28.30 20.82 -11.04
C TRP A 57 -28.46 19.43 -11.67
N ALA A 58 -29.50 18.70 -11.28
CA ALA A 58 -29.85 17.37 -11.79
C ALA A 58 -31.24 17.37 -12.43
N LYS A 59 -31.44 16.49 -13.42
CA LYS A 59 -32.75 16.24 -14.04
C LYS A 59 -33.75 15.64 -13.04
N PRO A 60 -35.08 15.82 -13.25
CA PRO A 60 -36.11 15.20 -12.43
C PRO A 60 -35.98 13.68 -12.36
N ILE A 61 -36.31 13.10 -11.21
CA ILE A 61 -36.23 11.66 -10.96
C ILE A 61 -37.57 11.11 -10.45
N ASP A 62 -37.80 9.81 -10.63
CA ASP A 62 -38.96 9.11 -10.05
C ASP A 62 -38.81 8.94 -8.54
N GLN A 63 -39.73 9.53 -7.79
CA GLN A 63 -39.71 9.58 -6.34
C GLN A 63 -39.95 8.20 -5.69
N LYS A 64 -40.69 7.29 -6.36
CA LYS A 64 -40.89 5.93 -5.87
C LYS A 64 -39.59 5.12 -5.84
N THR A 65 -38.71 5.36 -6.81
CA THR A 65 -37.41 4.69 -6.95
C THR A 65 -36.40 5.21 -5.94
N LEU A 66 -36.48 6.49 -5.58
CA LEU A 66 -35.65 7.08 -4.52
C LEU A 66 -36.02 6.53 -3.14
N GLU A 67 -37.31 6.44 -2.84
CA GLU A 67 -37.82 5.97 -1.55
C GLU A 67 -37.51 4.49 -1.27
N SER A 68 -37.51 3.64 -2.30
CA SER A 68 -37.12 2.23 -2.16
C SER A 68 -35.63 2.05 -1.88
N GLN A 69 -34.76 2.88 -2.46
CA GLN A 69 -33.32 2.87 -2.19
C GLN A 69 -32.94 3.52 -0.85
N THR A 70 -33.74 4.47 -0.35
CA THR A 70 -33.51 5.11 0.96
C THR A 70 -33.67 4.13 2.13
N LYS A 71 -34.42 3.03 1.98
CA LYS A 71 -34.61 1.99 3.01
C LYS A 71 -33.49 0.94 3.07
N LEU A 72 -32.52 0.97 2.15
CA LEU A 72 -31.44 -0.01 2.04
C LEU A 72 -30.14 0.39 2.75
N ASP A 73 -30.04 1.63 3.24
CA ASP A 73 -28.86 2.11 3.95
C ASP A 73 -28.85 1.66 5.41
N ALA A 74 -27.69 1.13 5.83
CA ALA A 74 -27.21 0.96 7.21
C ALA A 74 -27.20 -0.44 7.86
N THR A 75 -27.10 -1.53 7.11
CA THR A 75 -26.66 -2.82 7.69
C THR A 75 -25.29 -3.21 7.15
N SER A 76 -24.25 -3.06 7.99
CA SER A 76 -22.91 -3.58 7.69
C SER A 76 -23.00 -5.10 7.58
N PHE A 77 -22.67 -5.69 6.43
CA PHE A 77 -22.75 -7.15 6.22
C PHE A 77 -21.49 -7.88 6.71
N GLY A 78 -20.47 -7.11 7.10
CA GLY A 78 -19.25 -7.61 7.71
C GLY A 78 -18.77 -6.77 8.87
N THR A 79 -18.01 -7.39 9.76
CA THR A 79 -17.29 -6.75 10.86
C THR A 79 -15.80 -7.03 10.74
N ILE A 80 -15.00 -6.16 11.33
CA ILE A 80 -13.55 -6.37 11.46
C ILE A 80 -13.16 -6.22 12.91
N ASN A 81 -12.48 -7.23 13.44
CA ASN A 81 -12.04 -7.24 14.83
C ASN A 81 -10.52 -7.27 14.88
N LYS A 82 -9.96 -6.41 15.74
CA LYS A 82 -8.55 -6.47 16.13
C LYS A 82 -8.38 -7.65 17.08
N LEU A 83 -7.44 -8.55 16.76
CA LEU A 83 -7.15 -9.71 17.60
C LEU A 83 -5.93 -9.48 18.49
N PHE A 84 -4.82 -9.07 17.89
CA PHE A 84 -3.59 -8.83 18.64
C PHE A 84 -2.69 -7.78 17.98
N THR A 85 -1.76 -7.25 18.77
CA THR A 85 -0.70 -6.36 18.34
C THR A 85 0.54 -6.70 19.14
N GLU A 86 1.52 -7.34 18.49
CA GLU A 86 2.72 -7.83 19.16
C GLU A 86 3.96 -7.10 18.63
N PRO A 87 4.83 -6.59 19.51
CA PRO A 87 6.05 -5.90 19.09
C PRO A 87 7.02 -6.87 18.43
N VAL A 88 7.44 -6.57 17.20
CA VAL A 88 8.55 -7.27 16.55
C VAL A 88 9.85 -6.70 17.06
N LYS A 89 10.46 -7.40 18.01
CA LYS A 89 11.75 -7.03 18.59
C LYS A 89 12.85 -7.36 17.59
N THR A 90 13.59 -6.35 17.14
CA THR A 90 14.82 -6.57 16.37
C THR A 90 16.04 -6.35 17.24
N GLN A 91 17.17 -6.96 16.86
CA GLN A 91 18.41 -6.84 17.62
C GLN A 91 19.26 -5.62 17.21
N TYR A 92 18.75 -4.76 16.34
CA TYR A 92 19.50 -3.61 15.81
C TYR A 92 19.52 -2.45 16.83
N GLY A 93 20.71 -1.89 17.10
CA GLY A 93 20.89 -0.67 17.91
C GLY A 93 20.83 -0.84 19.44
N LYS A 94 21.54 -1.80 20.03
CA LYS A 94 21.46 -2.03 21.50
C LYS A 94 22.43 -1.16 22.33
N VAL A 95 21.85 -0.37 23.24
CA VAL A 95 22.44 0.00 24.54
C VAL A 95 21.64 -0.61 25.72
N PHE A 96 20.42 -1.10 25.49
CA PHE A 96 19.57 -1.74 26.52
C PHE A 96 19.04 -3.13 26.11
N THR A 97 18.84 -4.00 27.10
CA THR A 97 18.49 -5.43 26.98
C THR A 97 17.05 -5.71 26.56
N GLY A 98 16.18 -4.70 26.47
CA GLY A 98 14.82 -4.79 25.91
C GLY A 98 14.74 -4.07 24.57
N GLY A 99 14.99 -4.77 23.46
CA GLY A 99 15.06 -4.15 22.12
C GLY A 99 13.84 -3.29 21.78
N ALA A 100 14.08 -2.14 21.12
CA ALA A 100 13.01 -1.29 20.60
C ALA A 100 12.23 -2.03 19.50
N PRO A 101 10.88 -1.94 19.48
CA PRO A 101 10.09 -2.55 18.43
C PRO A 101 10.40 -1.86 17.10
N SER A 102 10.74 -2.64 16.06
CA SER A 102 10.89 -2.08 14.70
C SER A 102 9.54 -1.87 14.00
N GLY A 103 8.47 -2.33 14.64
CA GLY A 103 7.08 -2.34 14.20
C GLY A 103 6.32 -3.43 14.95
N TYR A 104 5.10 -3.70 14.52
CA TYR A 104 4.19 -4.62 15.20
C TYR A 104 3.63 -5.65 14.22
N SER A 105 3.61 -6.91 14.66
CA SER A 105 2.76 -7.93 14.07
C SER A 105 1.33 -7.64 14.49
N PHE A 106 0.47 -7.36 13.52
CA PHE A 106 -0.93 -7.00 13.72
C PHE A 106 -1.82 -8.11 13.18
N GLY A 107 -2.60 -8.73 14.04
CA GLY A 107 -3.58 -9.74 13.70
C GLY A 107 -5.00 -9.20 13.76
N PHE A 108 -5.79 -9.50 12.74
CA PHE A 108 -7.19 -9.11 12.66
C PHE A 108 -8.03 -10.22 12.02
N GLU A 109 -9.32 -10.19 12.25
CA GLU A 109 -10.29 -11.05 11.58
C GLU A 109 -11.35 -10.22 10.87
N VAL A 110 -11.79 -10.70 9.71
CA VAL A 110 -12.95 -10.19 8.99
C VAL A 110 -14.04 -11.24 9.06
N CYS A 111 -15.19 -10.88 9.61
CA CYS A 111 -16.33 -11.78 9.76
C CYS A 111 -17.47 -11.32 8.87
N ALA A 112 -18.06 -12.26 8.14
CA ALA A 112 -19.31 -12.05 7.44
C ALA A 112 -20.48 -12.39 8.36
N SER A 113 -21.52 -11.55 8.36
CA SER A 113 -22.77 -11.85 9.06
C SER A 113 -23.58 -12.87 8.24
N PHE A 114 -24.57 -12.44 7.47
CA PHE A 114 -25.46 -13.35 6.73
C PHE A 114 -25.25 -13.35 5.22
N LEU A 115 -24.42 -12.46 4.68
CA LEU A 115 -24.07 -12.37 3.27
C LEU A 115 -22.58 -12.63 3.09
N ARG A 116 -22.23 -13.30 1.98
CA ARG A 116 -20.83 -13.50 1.60
C ARG A 116 -20.16 -12.14 1.38
N ILE A 117 -18.89 -11.99 1.74
CA ILE A 117 -18.09 -10.81 1.40
C ILE A 117 -17.13 -11.19 0.29
N TYR A 118 -17.30 -10.58 -0.88
CA TYR A 118 -16.38 -10.75 -2.02
C TYR A 118 -15.20 -9.80 -1.88
N VAL A 119 -13.98 -10.33 -2.06
CA VAL A 119 -12.70 -9.59 -2.04
C VAL A 119 -12.64 -8.56 -0.89
N PRO A 120 -12.58 -9.02 0.37
CA PRO A 120 -12.54 -8.11 1.51
C PRO A 120 -11.27 -7.27 1.46
N ASP A 121 -11.46 -5.97 1.62
CA ASP A 121 -10.36 -5.02 1.59
C ASP A 121 -10.30 -4.25 2.91
N VAL A 122 -9.09 -4.19 3.46
CA VAL A 122 -8.84 -3.72 4.81
C VAL A 122 -7.84 -2.58 4.79
N LEU A 123 -8.21 -1.47 5.43
CA LEU A 123 -7.31 -0.36 5.70
C LEU A 123 -6.80 -0.46 7.13
N ILE A 124 -5.48 -0.48 7.27
CA ILE A 124 -4.79 -0.53 8.55
C ILE A 124 -3.99 0.76 8.67
N LYS A 125 -4.21 1.52 9.74
CA LYS A 125 -3.60 2.82 9.93
C LYS A 125 -3.03 2.95 11.33
N SER A 126 -1.80 3.42 11.43
CA SER A 126 -1.14 3.84 12.66
C SER A 126 -0.79 5.33 12.61
N ASP A 127 -0.12 5.81 13.66
CA ASP A 127 0.55 7.11 13.69
C ASP A 127 1.67 7.27 12.65
N SER A 128 2.30 6.17 12.23
CA SER A 128 3.51 6.16 11.39
C SER A 128 3.26 5.68 9.96
N GLU A 129 2.21 4.88 9.74
CA GLU A 129 1.99 4.21 8.46
C GLU A 129 0.49 4.00 8.17
N THR A 130 0.14 3.99 6.89
CA THR A 130 -1.15 3.47 6.41
C THR A 130 -0.89 2.40 5.39
N GLN A 131 -1.44 1.20 5.60
CA GLN A 131 -1.30 0.04 4.75
C GLN A 131 -2.69 -0.46 4.33
N ARG A 132 -2.78 -0.94 3.10
CA ARG A 132 -3.95 -1.65 2.58
C ARG A 132 -3.63 -3.14 2.50
N TYR A 133 -4.59 -3.97 2.90
CA TYR A 133 -4.47 -5.42 2.88
C TYR A 133 -5.71 -6.00 2.20
N GLU A 134 -5.50 -6.60 1.03
CA GLU A 134 -6.53 -7.33 0.30
C GLU A 134 -6.55 -8.78 0.78
N ILE A 135 -7.70 -9.26 1.25
CA ILE A 135 -7.86 -10.65 1.64
C ILE A 135 -8.08 -11.47 0.36
N PRO A 136 -7.20 -12.43 0.03
CA PRO A 136 -7.24 -13.15 -1.24
C PRO A 136 -8.45 -14.07 -1.41
N GLN A 137 -9.22 -14.30 -0.34
CA GLN A 137 -10.36 -15.20 -0.31
C GLN A 137 -11.63 -14.45 0.10
N ASN A 138 -12.76 -14.89 -0.48
CA ASN A 138 -14.08 -14.45 -0.05
C ASN A 138 -14.35 -14.92 1.39
N VAL A 139 -15.19 -14.19 2.12
CA VAL A 139 -15.66 -14.60 3.46
C VAL A 139 -17.08 -15.12 3.32
N ASP A 140 -17.27 -16.42 3.53
CA ASP A 140 -18.59 -17.05 3.44
C ASP A 140 -19.53 -16.58 4.56
N PRO A 141 -20.86 -16.61 4.35
CA PRO A 141 -21.83 -16.24 5.39
C PRO A 141 -21.56 -16.96 6.72
N ASN A 142 -21.64 -16.22 7.82
CA ASN A 142 -21.41 -16.69 9.19
C ASN A 142 -20.01 -17.27 9.46
N THR A 143 -19.02 -16.89 8.65
CA THR A 143 -17.61 -17.29 8.84
C THR A 143 -16.71 -16.09 9.06
N CYS A 144 -15.52 -16.33 9.62
CA CYS A 144 -14.47 -15.34 9.78
C CYS A 144 -13.19 -15.79 9.10
N VAL A 145 -12.48 -14.85 8.49
CA VAL A 145 -11.14 -15.06 7.94
C VAL A 145 -10.12 -14.31 8.79
N LEU A 146 -9.11 -15.05 9.23
CA LEU A 146 -7.98 -14.55 10.00
C LEU A 146 -6.89 -14.05 9.06
N SER A 147 -6.28 -12.92 9.38
CA SER A 147 -5.16 -12.37 8.62
C SER A 147 -4.17 -11.65 9.53
N THR A 148 -2.92 -11.63 9.10
CA THR A 148 -1.82 -10.98 9.83
C THR A 148 -1.00 -10.13 8.87
N THR A 149 -0.54 -8.98 9.37
CA THR A 149 0.40 -8.12 8.66
C THR A 149 1.43 -7.53 9.62
N PHE A 150 2.48 -6.96 9.07
CA PHE A 150 3.41 -6.10 9.79
C PHE A 150 3.06 -4.63 9.54
N ILE A 151 2.95 -3.82 10.59
CA ILE A 151 2.73 -2.37 10.49
C ILE A 151 3.71 -1.60 11.38
N LYS A 152 4.25 -0.49 10.88
CA LYS A 152 5.06 0.41 11.69
C LYS A 152 4.17 1.33 12.52
N ALA A 153 4.47 1.48 13.80
CA ALA A 153 3.82 2.43 14.69
C ALA A 153 4.79 2.86 15.79
N SER A 154 4.63 4.06 16.33
CA SER A 154 5.32 4.48 17.55
C SER A 154 4.54 4.10 18.80
N ASP A 155 3.21 4.22 18.76
CA ASP A 155 2.29 3.72 19.77
C ASP A 155 1.46 2.54 19.24
N PRO A 156 1.48 1.34 19.87
CA PRO A 156 0.65 0.20 19.45
C PRO A 156 -0.87 0.47 19.56
N ASN A 157 -1.28 1.44 20.38
CA ASN A 157 -2.68 1.83 20.51
C ASN A 157 -3.14 2.74 19.37
N SER A 158 -2.22 3.33 18.61
CA SER A 158 -2.55 4.11 17.41
C SER A 158 -3.03 3.25 16.23
N ILE A 159 -2.76 1.93 16.27
CA ILE A 159 -3.10 1.02 15.19
C ILE A 159 -4.62 0.77 15.19
N THR A 160 -5.25 1.29 14.14
CA THR A 160 -6.67 1.16 13.81
C THR A 160 -6.83 0.33 12.55
N VAL A 161 -7.95 -0.39 12.47
CA VAL A 161 -8.29 -1.23 11.33
C VAL A 161 -9.73 -0.95 10.90
N LYS A 162 -9.96 -0.89 9.59
CA LYS A 162 -11.27 -0.65 9.02
C LYS A 162 -11.49 -1.52 7.79
N LEU A 163 -12.62 -2.21 7.77
CA LEU A 163 -13.12 -2.88 6.58
C LEU A 163 -13.65 -1.81 5.62
N LEU A 164 -13.05 -1.75 4.44
CA LEU A 164 -13.41 -0.79 3.40
C LEU A 164 -14.63 -1.28 2.60
N ASN A 165 -14.70 -2.59 2.32
CA ASN A 165 -15.84 -3.22 1.65
C ASN A 165 -16.82 -3.80 2.67
N LYS A 166 -17.91 -3.08 2.98
CA LYS A 166 -18.91 -3.51 3.97
C LYS A 166 -19.93 -4.53 3.43
N GLY A 167 -19.71 -5.06 2.22
CA GLY A 167 -20.56 -6.09 1.61
C GLY A 167 -21.67 -5.55 0.71
N ASP A 168 -21.62 -4.28 0.34
CA ASP A 168 -22.60 -3.64 -0.54
C ASP A 168 -22.58 -4.21 -1.96
N ILE A 169 -21.39 -4.31 -2.56
CA ILE A 169 -21.23 -4.96 -3.87
C ILE A 169 -21.48 -6.46 -3.76
N SER A 170 -21.13 -7.07 -2.62
CA SER A 170 -21.41 -8.47 -2.36
C SER A 170 -22.91 -8.77 -2.29
N LYS A 171 -23.70 -7.82 -1.80
CA LYS A 171 -25.16 -7.87 -1.83
C LYS A 171 -25.67 -7.75 -3.27
N LEU A 172 -25.20 -6.80 -4.06
CA LEU A 172 -25.59 -6.68 -5.47
C LEU A 172 -25.27 -7.97 -6.26
N LEU A 173 -24.12 -8.60 -5.99
CA LEU A 173 -23.75 -9.89 -6.57
C LEU A 173 -24.70 -11.00 -6.11
N SER A 174 -24.97 -11.09 -4.81
CA SER A 174 -25.85 -12.12 -4.24
C SER A 174 -27.31 -11.97 -4.71
N ASP A 175 -27.81 -10.73 -4.80
CA ASP A 175 -29.14 -10.41 -5.31
C ASP A 175 -29.24 -10.74 -6.80
N GLY A 176 -28.20 -10.43 -7.59
CA GLY A 176 -28.11 -10.79 -9.01
C GLY A 176 -28.10 -12.31 -9.24
N GLU A 177 -27.32 -13.06 -8.45
CA GLU A 177 -27.29 -14.53 -8.50
C GLU A 177 -28.66 -15.13 -8.15
N ALA A 178 -29.30 -14.65 -7.07
CA ALA A 178 -30.61 -15.11 -6.65
C ALA A 178 -31.69 -14.82 -7.69
N LYS A 179 -31.64 -13.63 -8.33
CA LYS A 179 -32.58 -13.25 -9.38
C LYS A 179 -32.42 -14.10 -10.65
N ILE A 180 -31.17 -14.39 -11.06
CA ILE A 180 -30.90 -15.32 -12.16
C ILE A 180 -31.47 -16.70 -11.83
N ALA A 181 -31.23 -17.23 -10.61
CA ALA A 181 -31.76 -18.53 -10.20
C ALA A 181 -33.30 -18.58 -10.25
N SER A 182 -33.97 -17.52 -9.77
CA SER A 182 -35.43 -17.39 -9.84
C SER A 182 -35.95 -17.38 -11.28
N LEU A 183 -35.35 -16.56 -12.16
CA LEU A 183 -35.73 -16.51 -13.58
C LEU A 183 -35.48 -17.84 -14.29
N GLN A 184 -34.41 -18.56 -13.92
CA GLN A 184 -34.09 -19.89 -14.43
C GLN A 184 -35.19 -20.90 -14.04
N GLN A 185 -35.66 -20.84 -12.79
CA GLN A 185 -36.74 -21.69 -12.30
C GLN A 185 -38.06 -21.38 -13.01
N GLU A 186 -38.41 -20.11 -13.20
CA GLU A 186 -39.59 -19.70 -13.98
C GLU A 186 -39.52 -20.17 -15.44
N LEU A 187 -38.34 -20.10 -16.05
CA LEU A 187 -38.10 -20.57 -17.40
C LEU A 187 -38.33 -22.08 -17.51
N ASP A 188 -37.87 -22.86 -16.54
CA ASP A 188 -38.06 -24.31 -16.55
C ASP A 188 -39.51 -24.72 -16.30
N ILE A 189 -40.24 -23.99 -15.45
CA ILE A 189 -41.70 -24.15 -15.30
C ILE A 189 -42.40 -23.87 -16.63
N ALA A 190 -42.07 -22.77 -17.31
CA ALA A 190 -42.66 -22.42 -18.60
C ALA A 190 -42.36 -23.45 -19.70
N LYS A 191 -41.12 -23.98 -19.75
CA LYS A 191 -40.74 -25.06 -20.69
C LYS A 191 -41.52 -26.36 -20.43
N LYS A 192 -41.70 -26.76 -19.17
CA LYS A 192 -42.50 -27.95 -18.82
C LYS A 192 -43.95 -27.78 -19.26
N ALA A 193 -44.55 -26.63 -18.96
CA ALA A 193 -45.92 -26.31 -19.37
C ALA A 193 -46.12 -26.29 -20.90
N LEU A 194 -45.07 -26.00 -21.67
CA LEU A 194 -45.08 -26.09 -23.14
C LEU A 194 -44.95 -27.54 -23.63
N GLY A 195 -44.12 -28.36 -22.97
CA GLY A 195 -43.88 -29.77 -23.34
C GLY A 195 -45.11 -30.69 -23.17
N ASP A 196 -46.06 -30.30 -22.33
CA ASP A 196 -47.27 -31.07 -22.03
C ASP A 196 -48.43 -30.83 -23.02
N LYS A 197 -48.27 -30.01 -24.07
CA LYS A 197 -49.33 -29.67 -25.02
C LYS A 197 -49.01 -30.08 -26.46
N SER A 198 -50.02 -30.66 -27.13
CA SER A 198 -49.96 -31.11 -28.52
C SER A 198 -50.26 -30.03 -29.57
N SER A 199 -50.57 -28.79 -29.16
CA SER A 199 -50.80 -27.65 -30.05
C SER A 199 -49.84 -26.48 -29.74
N PRO A 200 -49.49 -25.64 -30.73
CA PRO A 200 -48.56 -24.53 -30.53
C PRO A 200 -49.13 -23.47 -29.58
N ASP A 201 -48.63 -23.43 -28.35
CA ASP A 201 -48.94 -22.40 -27.36
C ASP A 201 -48.00 -21.19 -27.56
N THR A 202 -48.45 -20.24 -28.39
CA THR A 202 -47.72 -19.01 -28.73
C THR A 202 -47.51 -18.09 -27.53
N SER A 203 -48.36 -18.19 -26.50
CA SER A 203 -48.23 -17.44 -25.25
C SER A 203 -47.04 -17.94 -24.43
N GLN A 204 -46.95 -19.25 -24.20
CA GLN A 204 -45.81 -19.85 -23.50
C GLN A 204 -44.49 -19.69 -24.27
N SER A 205 -44.53 -19.79 -25.60
CA SER A 205 -43.37 -19.55 -26.45
C SER A 205 -42.83 -18.12 -26.30
N SER A 206 -43.72 -17.11 -26.25
CA SER A 206 -43.33 -15.71 -26.06
C SER A 206 -42.75 -15.47 -24.67
N LYS A 207 -43.35 -16.05 -23.64
CA LYS A 207 -42.86 -15.98 -22.24
C LYS A 207 -41.47 -16.60 -22.10
N ILE A 208 -41.19 -17.71 -22.77
CA ILE A 208 -39.86 -18.35 -22.79
C ILE A 208 -38.81 -17.43 -23.43
N ILE A 209 -39.15 -16.77 -24.54
CA ILE A 209 -38.23 -15.82 -25.20
C ILE A 209 -37.92 -14.64 -24.27
N GLU A 210 -38.95 -14.09 -23.62
CA GLU A 210 -38.80 -12.98 -22.68
C GLU A 210 -37.95 -13.36 -21.45
N LEU A 211 -38.22 -14.51 -20.83
CA LEU A 211 -37.44 -15.02 -19.70
C LEU A 211 -35.96 -15.25 -20.08
N ARG A 212 -35.69 -15.79 -21.27
CA ARG A 212 -34.31 -15.94 -21.78
C ARG A 212 -33.61 -14.59 -21.93
N LYS A 213 -34.33 -13.58 -22.44
CA LYS A 213 -33.80 -12.22 -22.58
C LYS A 213 -33.49 -11.61 -21.21
N GLN A 214 -34.41 -11.73 -20.24
CA GLN A 214 -34.19 -11.25 -18.87
C GLN A 214 -32.99 -11.95 -18.22
N ILE A 215 -32.87 -13.28 -18.31
CA ILE A 215 -31.71 -14.02 -17.78
C ILE A 215 -30.40 -13.53 -18.39
N ASN A 216 -30.36 -13.30 -19.71
CA ASN A 216 -29.14 -12.82 -20.36
C ASN A 216 -28.76 -11.41 -19.93
N ASN A 217 -29.74 -10.52 -19.80
CA ASN A 217 -29.51 -9.16 -19.31
C ASN A 217 -28.96 -9.17 -17.87
N GLU A 218 -29.59 -9.92 -16.96
CA GLU A 218 -29.12 -10.02 -15.57
C GLU A 218 -27.73 -10.68 -15.47
N LYS A 219 -27.42 -11.66 -16.32
CA LYS A 219 -26.07 -12.24 -16.42
C LYS A 219 -25.04 -11.22 -16.87
N GLU A 220 -25.38 -10.38 -17.85
CA GLU A 220 -24.49 -9.33 -18.32
C GLU A 220 -24.17 -8.34 -17.19
N ASP A 221 -25.19 -7.91 -16.45
CA ASP A 221 -25.01 -7.03 -15.29
C ASP A 221 -24.19 -7.70 -14.17
N LEU A 222 -24.44 -8.98 -13.88
CA LEU A 222 -23.65 -9.75 -12.92
C LEU A 222 -22.17 -9.84 -13.33
N TYR A 223 -21.89 -10.11 -14.61
CA TYR A 223 -20.51 -10.18 -15.11
C TYR A 223 -19.80 -8.81 -15.10
N ARG A 224 -20.54 -7.71 -15.32
CA ARG A 224 -20.01 -6.35 -15.17
C ARG A 224 -19.62 -6.05 -13.72
N LEU A 225 -20.44 -6.47 -12.75
CA LEU A 225 -20.12 -6.38 -11.33
C LEU A 225 -18.89 -7.21 -10.98
N TYR A 226 -18.80 -8.45 -11.47
CA TYR A 226 -17.62 -9.30 -11.30
C TYR A 226 -16.34 -8.67 -11.87
N PHE A 227 -16.41 -8.09 -13.07
CA PHE A 227 -15.27 -7.38 -13.65
C PHE A 227 -14.83 -6.19 -12.78
N THR A 228 -15.78 -5.46 -12.20
CA THR A 228 -15.48 -4.28 -11.38
C THR A 228 -14.73 -4.65 -10.10
N ILE A 229 -15.02 -5.80 -9.48
CA ILE A 229 -14.35 -6.25 -8.24
C ILE A 229 -13.00 -6.93 -8.48
N TYR A 230 -12.79 -7.54 -9.65
CA TYR A 230 -11.56 -8.27 -9.97
C TYR A 230 -10.61 -7.49 -10.89
N ALA A 231 -11.00 -6.31 -11.37
CA ALA A 231 -10.11 -5.46 -12.16
C ALA A 231 -8.99 -4.88 -11.28
N GLU A 232 -7.73 -5.08 -11.69
CA GLU A 232 -6.58 -4.50 -11.01
C GLU A 232 -6.72 -2.96 -10.91
N PRO A 233 -6.66 -2.37 -9.70
CA PRO A 233 -6.72 -0.93 -9.55
C PRO A 233 -5.51 -0.27 -10.23
N LYS A 234 -5.75 0.50 -11.30
CA LYS A 234 -4.67 1.21 -12.03
C LYS A 234 -4.14 2.46 -11.31
N GLU A 235 -4.78 2.89 -10.23
CA GLU A 235 -4.30 4.03 -9.44
C GLU A 235 -3.23 3.57 -8.44
N LYS A 236 -1.97 3.96 -8.70
CA LYS A 236 -0.93 3.98 -7.68
C LYS A 236 -1.37 4.96 -6.60
N TYR A 237 -1.80 4.42 -5.46
CA TYR A 237 -2.10 5.24 -4.30
C TYR A 237 -0.88 6.04 -3.89
N ASN A 238 -1.04 7.35 -3.76
CA ASN A 238 -0.08 8.19 -3.09
C ASN A 238 -0.30 8.04 -1.58
N ILE A 239 0.19 6.92 -1.03
CA ILE A 239 0.20 6.71 0.43
C ILE A 239 1.08 7.80 1.00
N GLN A 240 0.48 8.77 1.71
CA GLN A 240 1.22 9.83 2.35
C GLN A 240 2.13 9.21 3.41
N LYS A 241 3.44 9.21 3.14
CA LYS A 241 4.45 8.73 4.08
C LYS A 241 4.68 9.80 5.12
N LEU A 242 4.57 9.44 6.38
CA LEU A 242 4.61 10.37 7.51
C LEU A 242 5.90 10.16 8.32
N THR A 243 6.34 11.21 8.98
CA THR A 243 7.35 11.18 10.04
C THR A 243 6.78 10.54 11.31
N PHE A 244 7.62 10.28 12.32
CA PHE A 244 7.16 9.83 13.64
C PHE A 244 6.31 10.89 14.36
N THR A 245 6.45 12.16 13.98
CA THR A 245 5.60 13.28 14.44
C THR A 245 4.30 13.45 13.62
N GLY A 246 4.07 12.61 12.60
CA GLY A 246 2.86 12.64 11.77
C GLY A 246 2.88 13.66 10.63
N ILE A 247 4.05 14.23 10.32
CA ILE A 247 4.23 15.23 9.26
C ILE A 247 4.51 14.51 7.93
N PRO A 248 3.96 14.95 6.79
CA PRO A 248 4.30 14.35 5.50
C PRO A 248 5.78 14.49 5.16
N ILE A 249 6.42 13.40 4.72
CA ILE A 249 7.81 13.41 4.26
C ILE A 249 7.85 14.07 2.88
N THR A 250 8.21 15.36 2.84
CA THR A 250 8.35 16.14 1.59
C THR A 250 9.81 16.30 1.14
N GLY A 251 10.77 15.82 1.93
CA GLY A 251 12.19 15.97 1.69
C GLY A 251 13.04 15.32 2.78
N GLU A 252 14.36 15.41 2.62
CA GLU A 252 15.29 15.04 3.68
C GLU A 252 15.11 16.01 4.84
N SER A 253 14.93 15.49 6.04
CA SER A 253 14.62 16.30 7.21
C SER A 253 15.16 15.66 8.48
N THR A 254 15.42 16.50 9.48
CA THR A 254 15.74 16.08 10.84
C THR A 254 14.92 16.91 11.82
N GLU A 255 14.36 16.27 12.83
CA GLU A 255 13.50 16.93 13.82
C GLU A 255 13.81 16.41 15.22
N ILE A 256 13.90 17.33 16.19
CA ILE A 256 13.98 16.99 17.59
C ILE A 256 12.59 16.63 18.08
N ILE A 257 12.42 15.40 18.55
CA ILE A 257 11.15 14.91 19.10
C ILE A 257 11.05 15.27 20.58
N ALA A 258 12.15 15.12 21.33
CA ALA A 258 12.16 15.42 22.76
C ALA A 258 13.56 15.76 23.27
N VAL A 259 13.61 16.66 24.25
CA VAL A 259 14.81 16.98 25.05
C VAL A 259 14.46 16.77 26.51
N LYS A 260 15.20 15.90 27.21
CA LYS A 260 15.00 15.64 28.64
C LYS A 260 16.31 15.80 29.40
N LYS A 261 16.26 16.36 30.61
CA LYS A 261 17.44 16.46 31.46
C LYS A 261 17.90 15.05 31.84
N SER A 262 19.19 14.78 31.68
CA SER A 262 19.75 13.47 31.93
C SER A 262 19.96 13.23 33.42
N LEU A 263 19.74 11.99 33.86
CA LEU A 263 19.95 11.58 35.25
C LEU A 263 21.42 11.32 35.58
N SER A 264 22.28 11.19 34.56
CA SER A 264 23.67 10.75 34.72
C SER A 264 24.66 11.88 35.02
N ALA A 265 24.35 13.13 34.68
CA ALA A 265 25.25 14.26 34.86
C ALA A 265 24.50 15.60 34.83
N GLU A 266 25.04 16.59 35.56
CA GLU A 266 24.55 17.96 35.55
C GLU A 266 24.82 18.61 34.18
N ASN A 267 23.87 19.42 33.69
CA ASN A 267 23.92 20.08 32.37
C ASN A 267 24.02 19.13 31.16
N THR A 268 23.65 17.85 31.31
CA THR A 268 23.52 16.90 30.20
C THR A 268 22.05 16.64 29.89
N PHE A 269 21.71 16.57 28.61
CA PHE A 269 20.36 16.31 28.12
C PHE A 269 20.34 15.08 27.21
N ASP A 270 19.33 14.23 27.40
CA ASP A 270 18.96 13.17 26.47
C ASP A 270 18.07 13.79 25.37
N VAL A 271 18.56 13.76 24.14
CA VAL A 271 17.91 14.31 22.96
C VAL A 271 17.43 13.15 22.09
N VAL A 272 16.12 13.07 21.85
CA VAL A 272 15.48 12.13 20.94
C VAL A 272 15.12 12.88 19.68
N PHE A 273 15.48 12.33 18.52
CA PHE A 273 15.28 12.98 17.24
C PHE A 273 15.05 11.95 16.13
N GLU A 274 14.44 12.40 15.05
CA GLU A 274 14.28 11.64 13.83
C GLU A 274 15.07 12.24 12.67
N ALA A 275 15.41 11.38 11.72
CA ALA A 275 15.86 11.76 10.40
C ALA A 275 15.08 11.00 9.34
N CYS A 276 14.61 11.72 8.32
CA CYS A 276 13.81 11.19 7.25
C CYS A 276 14.52 11.32 5.91
N ALA A 277 14.40 10.28 5.09
CA ALA A 277 14.86 10.29 3.71
C ALA A 277 13.69 10.57 2.76
N ALA A 278 13.96 11.39 1.75
CA ALA A 278 13.02 11.71 0.67
C ALA A 278 12.85 10.52 -0.29
N ASP A 279 12.70 10.77 -1.59
CA ASP A 279 12.60 9.76 -2.63
C ASP A 279 13.90 8.93 -2.82
N LYS A 280 15.02 9.38 -2.25
CA LYS A 280 16.32 8.71 -2.32
C LYS A 280 16.75 8.13 -0.99
N GLN A 281 17.51 7.04 -1.06
CA GLN A 281 18.13 6.44 0.12
C GLN A 281 19.27 7.34 0.61
N ILE A 282 19.32 7.60 1.92
CA ILE A 282 20.48 8.23 2.56
C ILE A 282 21.41 7.12 3.03
N SER A 283 22.63 7.04 2.51
CA SER A 283 23.66 6.09 2.96
C SER A 283 24.55 6.74 4.01
N LEU A 284 24.83 6.03 5.11
CA LEU A 284 25.53 6.54 6.29
C LEU A 284 24.91 7.85 6.84
N PRO A 285 23.66 7.83 7.30
CA PRO A 285 23.02 8.99 7.92
C PRO A 285 23.79 9.41 9.19
N VAL A 286 24.44 10.57 9.09
CA VAL A 286 25.07 11.24 10.23
C VAL A 286 24.36 12.56 10.45
N VAL A 287 23.90 12.75 11.69
CA VAL A 287 23.23 13.96 12.14
C VAL A 287 24.13 14.71 13.09
N ARG A 288 24.29 16.01 12.85
CA ARG A 288 25.00 16.90 13.75
C ARG A 288 24.02 17.49 14.75
N ILE A 289 24.39 17.40 16.02
CA ILE A 289 23.65 17.96 17.14
C ILE A 289 24.57 18.94 17.84
N SER A 290 24.10 20.17 18.01
CA SER A 290 24.88 21.25 18.62
C SER A 290 24.10 21.92 19.74
N SER A 291 24.83 22.43 20.71
CA SER A 291 24.34 23.26 21.82
C SER A 291 25.23 24.48 21.98
N ASP A 292 25.01 25.26 23.03
CA ASP A 292 25.90 26.36 23.43
C ASP A 292 27.27 25.89 23.94
N THR A 293 27.42 24.62 24.27
CA THR A 293 28.59 24.07 24.96
C THR A 293 29.30 23.00 24.15
N GLU A 294 28.57 22.22 23.35
CA GLU A 294 29.08 21.02 22.71
C GLU A 294 28.51 20.87 21.29
N THR A 295 29.24 20.18 20.43
CA THR A 295 28.74 19.66 19.16
C THR A 295 29.14 18.19 19.07
N THR A 296 28.19 17.35 18.70
CA THR A 296 28.42 15.92 18.49
C THR A 296 27.76 15.45 17.21
N ASN A 297 28.37 14.48 16.55
CA ASN A 297 27.81 13.79 15.40
C ASN A 297 27.28 12.42 15.81
N VAL A 298 26.08 12.08 15.35
CA VAL A 298 25.40 10.83 15.68
C VAL A 298 25.11 10.06 14.41
N LYS A 299 25.64 8.84 14.32
CA LYS A 299 25.27 7.88 13.29
C LYS A 299 23.92 7.28 13.64
N ILE A 300 22.92 7.44 12.78
CA ILE A 300 21.57 6.90 13.01
C ILE A 300 21.49 5.42 12.62
N GLY A 301 22.25 5.02 11.60
CA GLY A 301 22.29 3.67 11.07
C GLY A 301 23.21 3.57 9.85
N ASP A 302 23.16 2.46 9.12
CA ASP A 302 23.94 2.29 7.88
C ASP A 302 23.26 2.96 6.68
N LYS A 303 21.93 3.03 6.68
CA LYS A 303 21.13 3.70 5.65
C LYS A 303 19.74 4.07 6.15
N ILE A 304 19.13 5.09 5.55
CA ILE A 304 17.69 5.41 5.67
C ILE A 304 17.05 5.15 4.29
N SER A 305 16.08 4.24 4.24
CA SER A 305 15.40 3.88 2.99
C SER A 305 14.54 5.04 2.47
N PRO A 306 14.29 5.13 1.15
CA PRO A 306 13.42 6.15 0.57
C PRO A 306 12.05 6.23 1.26
N ASN A 307 11.59 7.45 1.52
CA ASN A 307 10.31 7.81 2.14
C ASN A 307 10.09 7.15 3.50
N THR A 308 11.17 7.02 4.29
CA THR A 308 11.12 6.49 5.66
C THR A 308 11.92 7.37 6.60
N CYS A 309 11.60 7.29 7.89
CA CYS A 309 12.34 7.93 8.96
C CYS A 309 13.00 6.90 9.87
N GLN A 310 14.09 7.31 10.51
CA GLN A 310 14.72 6.60 11.61
C GLN A 310 14.81 7.53 12.82
N MET A 311 14.50 6.98 13.98
CA MET A 311 14.58 7.69 15.26
C MET A 311 15.77 7.16 16.04
N THR A 312 16.51 8.07 16.68
CA THR A 312 17.59 7.72 17.59
C THR A 312 17.67 8.73 18.72
N SER A 313 18.62 8.52 19.63
CA SER A 313 18.84 9.42 20.76
C SER A 313 20.32 9.55 21.07
N THR A 314 20.72 10.71 21.58
CA THR A 314 22.07 10.93 22.13
C THR A 314 22.01 11.75 23.40
N LYS A 315 23.16 11.84 24.08
CA LYS A 315 23.40 12.83 25.13
C LYS A 315 24.17 14.01 24.57
N ILE A 316 23.83 15.21 25.02
CA ILE A 316 24.59 16.43 24.74
C ILE A 316 24.66 17.31 25.98
N THR A 317 25.81 17.94 26.19
CA THR A 317 26.01 18.92 27.25
C THR A 317 25.48 20.28 26.79
N SER A 318 24.70 20.97 27.62
CA SER A 318 24.18 22.30 27.33
C SER A 318 23.91 23.07 28.62
N LYS A 319 24.12 24.39 28.66
CA LYS A 319 23.64 25.19 29.80
C LYS A 319 22.17 25.55 29.65
N ASN A 320 21.66 25.57 28.41
CA ASN A 320 20.27 25.86 28.10
C ASN A 320 19.69 24.79 27.15
N PRO A 321 18.61 24.07 27.50
CA PRO A 321 18.01 23.09 26.59
C PRO A 321 17.52 23.72 25.27
N ASP A 322 17.11 24.99 25.28
CA ASP A 322 16.54 25.67 24.10
C ASP A 322 17.60 26.00 23.04
N THR A 323 18.90 25.90 23.38
CA THR A 323 19.98 26.11 22.41
C THR A 323 20.35 24.84 21.64
N ILE A 324 19.75 23.70 21.97
CA ILE A 324 20.02 22.43 21.30
C ILE A 324 19.38 22.46 19.90
N LYS A 325 20.20 22.23 18.88
CA LYS A 325 19.80 22.23 17.46
C LYS A 325 20.29 20.96 16.77
N ILE A 326 19.55 20.58 15.73
CA ILE A 326 19.84 19.45 14.87
C ILE A 326 20.00 19.94 13.43
N ASP A 327 21.04 19.47 12.75
CA ASP A 327 21.20 19.68 11.31
C ASP A 327 20.89 18.41 10.53
N THR A 328 20.61 18.55 9.23
CA THR A 328 20.16 17.45 8.35
C THR A 328 21.11 16.26 8.33
N ALA A 329 20.53 15.06 8.17
CA ALA A 329 21.27 13.82 8.03
C ALA A 329 21.93 13.73 6.66
N GLY A 330 23.25 13.88 6.59
CA GLY A 330 24.00 13.70 5.34
C GLY A 330 25.28 14.51 5.29
N ASN A 331 26.37 13.87 4.86
CA ASN A 331 27.55 14.60 4.40
C ASN A 331 27.43 14.81 2.86
N THR A 332 28.14 15.81 2.32
CA THR A 332 28.19 16.08 0.87
C THR A 332 28.64 14.90 0.00
N ASP A 333 29.21 13.86 0.62
CA ASP A 333 29.72 12.65 -0.02
C ASP A 333 28.78 11.43 0.13
N SER A 334 27.65 11.52 0.84
CA SER A 334 26.69 10.41 1.06
C SER A 334 26.11 9.92 -0.27
N ASN A 335 25.90 10.86 -1.20
CA ASN A 335 25.44 10.59 -2.57
C ASN A 335 26.45 9.77 -3.41
N LYS A 336 27.72 9.71 -3.01
CA LYS A 336 28.77 8.95 -3.73
C LYS A 336 28.82 7.48 -3.29
N ILE A 337 28.34 7.17 -2.08
CA ILE A 337 28.45 5.84 -1.49
C ILE A 337 27.71 4.76 -2.31
N PRO A 338 26.43 4.94 -2.70
CA PRO A 338 25.75 3.91 -3.50
C PRO A 338 26.47 3.60 -4.82
N ASN A 339 27.11 4.60 -5.43
CA ASN A 339 27.90 4.40 -6.64
C ASN A 339 29.17 3.58 -6.35
N ILE A 340 29.90 3.91 -5.29
CA ILE A 340 31.10 3.16 -4.87
C ILE A 340 30.74 1.71 -4.51
N GLU A 341 29.65 1.48 -3.78
CA GLU A 341 29.17 0.13 -3.42
C GLU A 341 28.83 -0.69 -4.68
N ASN A 342 28.10 -0.10 -5.63
CA ASN A 342 27.77 -0.76 -6.89
C ASN A 342 29.01 -1.08 -7.72
N GLN A 343 29.98 -0.16 -7.82
CA GLN A 343 31.24 -0.39 -8.51
C GLN A 343 32.06 -1.50 -7.84
N LEU A 344 32.09 -1.55 -6.51
CA LEU A 344 32.75 -2.63 -5.77
C LEU A 344 32.12 -4.00 -6.07
N ILE A 345 30.79 -4.08 -6.10
CA ILE A 345 30.07 -5.32 -6.46
C ILE A 345 30.43 -5.75 -7.89
N GLN A 346 30.42 -4.82 -8.85
CA GLN A 346 30.74 -5.11 -10.25
C GLN A 346 32.19 -5.58 -10.42
N LEU A 347 33.15 -4.89 -9.81
CA LEU A 347 34.57 -5.27 -9.89
C LEU A 347 34.86 -6.60 -9.19
N GLN A 348 34.19 -6.89 -8.06
CA GLN A 348 34.30 -8.18 -7.40
C GLN A 348 33.75 -9.32 -8.26
N LYS A 349 32.65 -9.09 -8.97
CA LYS A 349 32.10 -10.04 -9.92
C LYS A 349 33.09 -10.30 -11.06
N GLN A 350 33.59 -9.24 -11.71
CA GLN A 350 34.59 -9.36 -12.77
C GLN A 350 35.85 -10.09 -12.29
N LEU A 351 36.34 -9.80 -11.08
CA LEU A 351 37.51 -10.48 -10.50
C LEU A 351 37.26 -11.98 -10.32
N ASN A 352 36.06 -12.37 -9.90
CA ASN A 352 35.69 -13.78 -9.75
C ASN A 352 35.53 -14.46 -11.10
N ASP A 353 34.95 -13.78 -12.10
CA ASP A 353 34.83 -14.29 -13.46
C ASP A 353 36.22 -14.55 -14.07
N GLU A 354 37.15 -13.61 -13.97
CA GLU A 354 38.54 -13.77 -14.44
C GLU A 354 39.28 -14.90 -13.70
N ARG A 355 39.07 -15.05 -12.38
CA ARG A 355 39.62 -16.18 -11.61
C ARG A 355 39.07 -17.52 -12.09
N ASN A 356 37.78 -17.58 -12.42
CA ASN A 356 37.16 -18.78 -12.95
C ASN A 356 37.67 -19.11 -14.35
N THR A 357 37.91 -18.09 -15.18
CA THR A 357 38.53 -18.26 -16.50
C THR A 357 39.95 -18.82 -16.38
N ILE A 358 40.80 -18.29 -15.50
CA ILE A 358 42.12 -18.86 -15.23
C ILE A 358 42.01 -20.29 -14.70
N ARG A 359 41.09 -20.57 -13.77
CA ARG A 359 40.86 -21.93 -13.26
C ARG A 359 40.49 -22.89 -14.39
N SER A 360 39.61 -22.47 -15.30
CA SER A 360 39.24 -23.25 -16.49
C SER A 360 40.42 -23.44 -17.44
N LEU A 361 41.25 -22.41 -17.63
CA LEU A 361 42.43 -22.46 -18.49
C LEU A 361 43.46 -23.46 -17.96
N ILE A 362 43.72 -23.46 -16.65
CA ILE A 362 44.63 -24.40 -15.98
C ILE A 362 44.15 -25.85 -16.11
N HIS A 363 42.85 -26.10 -16.27
CA HIS A 363 42.30 -27.43 -16.52
C HIS A 363 42.38 -27.87 -18.00
N ASP A 364 42.64 -26.96 -18.93
CA ASP A 364 42.78 -27.23 -20.37
C ASP A 364 44.12 -26.68 -20.91
N THR A 365 45.21 -27.28 -20.43
CA THR A 365 46.59 -26.84 -20.72
C THR A 365 47.07 -27.14 -22.15
N LYS A 366 46.21 -27.72 -23.00
CA LYS A 366 46.58 -28.14 -24.37
C LYS A 366 46.28 -27.08 -25.42
N LYS A 367 45.73 -25.92 -25.04
CA LYS A 367 45.46 -24.82 -25.96
C LYS A 367 46.75 -24.18 -26.46
N SER A 368 46.83 -23.89 -27.76
CA SER A 368 48.00 -23.29 -28.40
C SER A 368 48.32 -21.88 -27.90
N ASP A 369 47.32 -21.18 -27.38
CA ASP A 369 47.40 -19.81 -26.85
C ASP A 369 47.39 -19.76 -25.31
N TYR A 370 47.62 -20.90 -24.64
CA TYR A 370 47.53 -21.03 -23.19
C TYR A 370 48.34 -19.97 -22.42
N ASN A 371 49.61 -19.76 -22.80
CA ASN A 371 50.49 -18.82 -22.10
C ASN A 371 50.04 -17.36 -22.28
N GLU A 372 49.59 -17.00 -23.49
CA GLU A 372 49.10 -15.65 -23.81
C GLU A 372 47.80 -15.36 -23.07
N GLN A 373 46.86 -16.32 -23.06
CA GLN A 373 45.63 -16.20 -22.28
C GLN A 373 45.91 -16.11 -20.78
N LEU A 374 46.85 -16.90 -20.25
CA LEU A 374 47.21 -16.90 -18.84
C LEU A 374 47.79 -15.56 -18.40
N GLU A 375 48.68 -14.99 -19.21
CA GLU A 375 49.28 -13.67 -18.95
C GLU A 375 48.23 -12.55 -19.02
N MET A 376 47.39 -12.54 -20.06
CA MET A 376 46.31 -11.57 -20.24
C MET A 376 45.33 -11.57 -19.05
N HIS A 377 44.81 -12.74 -18.67
CA HIS A 377 43.87 -12.85 -17.55
C HIS A 377 44.53 -12.52 -16.20
N SER A 378 45.81 -12.85 -16.03
CA SER A 378 46.57 -12.50 -14.82
C SER A 378 46.76 -11.00 -14.69
N ALA A 379 47.12 -10.30 -15.78
CA ALA A 379 47.24 -8.84 -15.82
C ALA A 379 45.90 -8.17 -15.47
N LYS A 380 44.79 -8.68 -16.02
CA LYS A 380 43.44 -8.18 -15.74
C LYS A 380 43.03 -8.37 -14.27
N ILE A 381 43.38 -9.48 -13.65
CA ILE A 381 43.18 -9.69 -12.20
C ILE A 381 43.96 -8.67 -11.37
N ILE A 382 45.20 -8.35 -11.73
CA ILE A 382 46.03 -7.35 -11.04
C ILE A 382 45.38 -5.98 -11.14
N GLU A 383 44.94 -5.59 -12.35
CA GLU A 383 44.25 -4.33 -12.59
C GLU A 383 42.96 -4.21 -11.75
N LEU A 384 42.11 -5.23 -11.79
CA LEU A 384 40.85 -5.27 -11.02
C LEU A 384 41.11 -5.16 -9.51
N ARG A 385 42.17 -5.78 -8.98
CA ARG A 385 42.56 -5.64 -7.56
C ARG A 385 43.00 -4.20 -7.23
N GLY A 386 43.71 -3.55 -8.14
CA GLY A 386 44.11 -2.15 -8.01
C GLY A 386 42.90 -1.22 -7.93
N GLN A 387 41.96 -1.37 -8.88
CA GLN A 387 40.71 -0.59 -8.93
C GLN A 387 39.86 -0.80 -7.66
N ILE A 388 39.71 -2.04 -7.19
CA ILE A 388 39.01 -2.35 -5.94
C ILE A 388 39.67 -1.66 -4.74
N SER A 389 41.00 -1.66 -4.67
CA SER A 389 41.75 -1.06 -3.57
C SER A 389 41.55 0.46 -3.51
N LEU A 390 41.60 1.12 -4.68
CA LEU A 390 41.37 2.55 -4.80
C LEU A 390 39.94 2.94 -4.37
N LEU A 391 38.93 2.18 -4.79
CA LEU A 391 37.55 2.43 -4.38
C LEU A 391 37.32 2.19 -2.88
N LYS A 392 37.96 1.18 -2.29
CA LYS A 392 37.92 0.96 -0.84
C LYS A 392 38.59 2.10 -0.09
N GLU A 393 39.69 2.64 -0.61
CA GLU A 393 40.34 3.81 -0.02
C GLU A 393 39.40 5.02 -0.01
N GLN A 394 38.77 5.33 -1.15
CA GLN A 394 37.79 6.42 -1.24
C GLN A 394 36.61 6.22 -0.28
N TYR A 395 36.07 5.00 -0.20
CA TYR A 395 35.01 4.65 0.75
C TYR A 395 35.44 4.89 2.21
N ASN A 396 36.65 4.44 2.58
CA ASN A 396 37.20 4.61 3.91
C ASN A 396 37.51 6.07 4.25
N GLN A 397 37.92 6.89 3.27
CA GLN A 397 38.09 8.33 3.45
C GLN A 397 36.75 9.02 3.75
N ILE A 398 35.67 8.64 3.06
CA ILE A 398 34.32 9.15 3.33
C ILE A 398 33.88 8.78 4.75
N LEU A 399 34.06 7.52 5.14
CA LEU A 399 33.80 7.05 6.51
C LEU A 399 34.60 7.87 7.54
N TYR A 400 35.90 8.01 7.34
CA TYR A 400 36.78 8.72 8.25
C TYR A 400 36.37 10.18 8.45
N ARG A 401 36.02 10.89 7.35
CA ARG A 401 35.57 12.28 7.41
C ARG A 401 34.21 12.42 8.09
N ALA A 402 33.32 11.44 7.91
CA ALA A 402 31.99 11.44 8.54
C ALA A 402 32.04 11.28 10.07
N PHE A 403 33.12 10.71 10.64
CA PHE A 403 33.22 10.37 12.07
C PHE A 403 34.25 11.19 12.87
N ARG A 404 34.98 12.13 12.25
CA ARG A 404 36.06 12.89 12.91
C ARG A 404 35.74 14.38 13.18
N GLN A 405 34.61 14.89 12.70
CA GLN A 405 34.11 16.22 13.08
C GLN A 405 33.09 16.08 14.22
#